data_AF-A0A938EYF9-F1
#
_entry.id   AF-A0A938EYF9-F1
#
_cell.length_a   1.000
_cell.length_b   1.000
_cell.length_c   1.000
_cell.angle_alpha   90.00
_cell.angle_beta   90.00
_cell.angle_gamma   90.00
#
_symmetry.space_group_name_H-M   'P 1'
#
loop_
_entity.id
_entity.type
_entity.pdbx_description
1 polymer ?
#
loop_
_entity_poly.entity_id
_entity_poly.type
_entity_poly.pdbx_seq_one_letter_code
_entity_poly.pdbx_strand_id
1 'polypeptide(L)'
;MVKEIKSTFECKKSSLKFKEIPVCSYQKSIDDEIKEGVITRKEALELLEQMYMIRELENMLVEIKAGIYKALPDFNYVGPTHLSIGQEATAAGSISSIGIDDYITSSHRGHGDAMA
;
A
#
# COMPACT_ATOMS: atom_id res chain seq x y z
N MET A 1 -5.71 -17.40 17.91
CA MET A 1 -4.81 -18.52 17.59
C MET A 1 -3.64 -17.91 16.80
N VAL A 2 -2.43 -17.88 17.34
CA VAL A 2 -1.27 -17.27 16.65
C VAL A 2 -0.78 -18.29 15.62
N LYS A 3 -0.85 -17.98 14.32
CA LYS A 3 -0.22 -18.79 13.27
C LYS A 3 1.27 -18.41 13.21
N GLU A 4 2.14 -19.34 13.56
CA GLU A 4 3.58 -19.19 13.39
C GLU A 4 3.94 -19.39 11.91
N ILE A 5 4.46 -18.35 11.25
CA ILE A 5 4.94 -18.43 9.87
C ILE A 5 6.44 -18.74 9.90
N LYS A 6 6.83 -19.93 9.42
CA LYS A 6 8.25 -20.26 9.20
C LYS A 6 8.77 -19.50 7.96
N SER A 7 9.41 -18.36 8.19
CA SER A 7 10.04 -17.54 7.14
C SER A 7 11.52 -17.86 6.91
N THR A 8 12.02 -18.98 7.44
CA THR A 8 13.44 -19.38 7.30
C THR A 8 13.77 -19.71 5.86
N PHE A 9 14.53 -18.82 5.20
CA PHE A 9 15.10 -19.06 3.89
C PHE A 9 16.27 -20.05 3.97
N GLU A 10 16.18 -21.18 3.27
CA GLU A 10 17.28 -22.13 3.14
C GLU A 10 18.25 -21.68 2.04
N CYS A 11 19.41 -21.17 2.44
CA CYS A 11 20.45 -20.77 1.49
C CYS A 11 21.08 -22.01 0.82
N LYS A 12 20.59 -22.37 -0.37
CA LYS A 12 21.11 -23.48 -1.20
C LYS A 12 22.01 -22.93 -2.31
N LYS A 13 23.07 -23.66 -2.63
CA LYS A 13 23.94 -23.34 -3.79
C LYS A 13 23.13 -23.55 -5.07
N SER A 14 22.90 -22.47 -5.82
CA SER A 14 22.23 -22.50 -7.12
C SER A 14 22.69 -21.33 -8.00
N SER A 15 22.51 -21.44 -9.31
CA SER A 15 22.66 -20.31 -10.24
C SER A 15 21.32 -19.98 -10.88
N LEU A 16 21.03 -18.69 -11.03
CA LEU A 16 19.82 -18.19 -11.68
C LEU A 16 20.21 -17.62 -13.05
N LYS A 17 19.45 -17.96 -14.08
CA LYS A 17 19.52 -17.33 -15.41
C LYS A 17 18.26 -16.49 -15.59
N PHE A 18 18.41 -15.18 -15.63
CA PHE A 18 17.31 -14.25 -15.87
C PHE A 18 17.21 -13.90 -17.37
N LYS A 19 16.01 -13.58 -17.83
CA LYS A 19 15.82 -12.85 -19.09
C LYS A 19 16.29 -11.41 -18.89
N GLU A 20 16.47 -10.68 -20.00
CA GLU A 20 16.66 -9.24 -19.93
C GLU A 20 15.49 -8.59 -19.17
N ILE A 21 15.82 -7.74 -18.19
CA ILE A 21 14.85 -7.01 -17.39
C ILE A 21 14.77 -5.61 -17.97
N PRO A 22 13.67 -5.24 -18.62
CA PRO A 22 13.54 -3.91 -19.19
C PRO A 22 13.44 -2.87 -18.06
N VAL A 23 14.11 -1.73 -18.23
CA VAL A 23 14.18 -0.65 -17.23
C VAL A 23 13.40 0.55 -17.74
N CYS A 24 12.50 1.09 -16.92
CA CYS A 24 11.68 2.26 -17.26
C CYS A 24 10.89 2.11 -18.58
N SER A 25 10.51 0.89 -18.96
CA SER A 25 9.89 0.60 -20.25
C SER A 25 8.37 0.75 -20.27
N TYR A 26 7.73 0.99 -19.12
CA TYR A 26 6.29 1.16 -19.04
C TYR A 26 5.89 2.53 -19.59
N GLN A 27 5.10 2.53 -20.67
CA GLN A 27 4.67 3.75 -21.40
C GLN A 27 3.16 3.80 -21.61
N LYS A 28 2.42 2.82 -21.08
CA LYS A 28 0.97 2.72 -21.28
C LYS A 28 0.22 3.68 -20.36
N SER A 29 -0.83 4.28 -20.91
CA SER A 29 -1.81 5.05 -20.13
C SER A 29 -2.86 4.13 -19.51
N ILE A 30 -3.64 4.66 -18.57
CA ILE A 30 -4.78 3.91 -18.01
C ILE A 30 -5.83 3.57 -19.07
N ASP A 31 -6.01 4.42 -20.08
CA ASP A 31 -6.94 4.17 -21.18
C ASP A 31 -6.47 3.00 -22.05
N ASP A 32 -5.15 2.86 -22.27
CA ASP A 32 -4.58 1.71 -22.98
C ASP A 32 -4.82 0.41 -22.19
N GLU A 33 -4.58 0.43 -20.88
CA GLU A 33 -4.80 -0.74 -20.01
C GLU A 33 -6.28 -1.15 -19.96
N ILE A 34 -7.21 -0.17 -19.94
CA ILE A 34 -8.65 -0.43 -19.99
C ILE A 34 -9.04 -1.02 -21.35
N LYS A 35 -8.53 -0.46 -22.45
CA LYS A 35 -8.81 -0.93 -23.81
C LYS A 35 -8.30 -2.35 -24.04
N GLU A 36 -7.14 -2.69 -23.49
CA GLU A 36 -6.56 -4.03 -23.55
C GLU A 36 -7.22 -5.03 -22.57
N GLY A 37 -8.07 -4.54 -21.66
CA GLY A 37 -8.79 -5.38 -20.70
C GLY A 37 -7.93 -5.88 -19.54
N VAL A 38 -6.78 -5.25 -19.29
CA VAL A 38 -5.91 -5.56 -18.15
C VAL A 38 -6.56 -5.12 -16.83
N ILE A 39 -7.28 -4.00 -16.86
CA ILE A 39 -8.09 -3.50 -15.75
C ILE A 39 -9.40 -2.95 -16.30
N THR A 40 -10.51 -3.15 -15.60
CA THR A 40 -11.77 -2.52 -15.96
C THR A 40 -11.80 -1.06 -15.50
N ARG A 41 -12.61 -0.23 -16.17
CA ARG A 41 -12.83 1.15 -15.72
C ARG A 41 -13.35 1.22 -14.28
N LYS A 42 -14.12 0.22 -13.86
CA LYS A 42 -14.65 0.13 -12.49
C LYS A 42 -13.51 -0.11 -11.49
N GLU A 43 -12.68 -1.12 -11.71
CA GLU A 43 -11.54 -1.43 -10.83
C GLU A 43 -10.54 -0.26 -10.77
N ALA A 44 -10.31 0.44 -11.89
CA ALA A 44 -9.47 1.63 -11.90
C ALA A 44 -10.02 2.76 -11.02
N LEU A 45 -11.34 2.96 -11.00
CA LEU A 45 -11.99 3.94 -10.12
C LEU A 45 -11.95 3.51 -8.65
N GLU A 46 -12.14 2.21 -8.37
CA GLU A 46 -12.02 1.66 -7.02
C GLU A 46 -10.60 1.84 -6.47
N LEU A 47 -9.57 1.58 -7.27
CA LEU A 47 -8.17 1.85 -6.90
C LEU A 47 -7.93 3.34 -6.64
N LEU A 48 -8.50 4.22 -7.48
CA LEU A 48 -8.38 5.66 -7.29
C LEU A 48 -9.04 6.12 -5.98
N GLU A 49 -10.23 5.61 -5.68
CA GLU A 49 -10.95 5.88 -4.45
C GLU A 49 -10.13 5.42 -3.23
N GLN A 50 -9.57 4.20 -3.27
CA GLN A 50 -8.68 3.70 -2.22
C GLN A 50 -7.48 4.61 -2.00
N MET A 51 -6.81 5.04 -3.07
CA MET A 51 -5.68 5.97 -2.95
C MET A 51 -6.08 7.32 -2.33
N TYR A 52 -7.26 7.85 -2.68
CA TYR A 52 -7.78 9.06 -2.05
C TYR A 52 -8.10 8.87 -0.58
N MET A 53 -8.73 7.75 -0.20
CA MET A 53 -8.99 7.45 1.20
C MET A 53 -7.69 7.37 2.02
N ILE A 54 -6.64 6.75 1.47
CA ILE A 54 -5.33 6.67 2.14
C ILE A 54 -4.78 8.09 2.34
N ARG A 55 -4.82 8.91 1.27
CA ARG A 55 -4.36 10.30 1.33
C ARG A 55 -5.12 11.10 2.39
N GLU A 56 -6.43 10.98 2.44
CA GLU A 56 -7.27 11.71 3.40
C GLU A 56 -7.01 11.27 4.84
N LEU A 57 -6.84 9.96 5.07
CA LEU A 57 -6.42 9.45 6.39
C LEU A 57 -5.09 10.06 6.82
N GLU A 58 -4.08 10.04 5.94
CA GLU A 58 -2.76 10.58 6.27
C GLU A 58 -2.77 12.09 6.50
N ASN A 59 -3.54 12.84 5.71
CA ASN A 59 -3.76 14.27 5.93
C ASN A 59 -4.44 14.54 7.27
N MET A 60 -5.48 13.76 7.62
CA MET A 60 -6.14 13.86 8.91
C MET A 60 -5.16 13.61 10.06
N LEU A 61 -4.24 12.65 9.93
CA LEU A 61 -3.20 12.40 10.94
C LEU A 61 -2.24 13.58 11.11
N VAL A 62 -1.90 14.29 10.02
CA VAL A 62 -1.14 15.56 10.08
C VAL A 62 -1.91 16.60 10.89
N GLU A 63 -3.18 16.78 10.59
CA GLU A 63 -4.04 17.76 11.25
C GLU A 63 -4.27 17.45 12.74
N ILE A 64 -4.45 16.16 13.09
CA ILE A 64 -4.52 15.70 14.48
C ILE A 64 -3.21 16.06 15.20
N LYS A 65 -2.07 15.80 14.58
CA LYS A 65 -0.76 16.13 15.16
C LYS A 65 -0.57 17.64 15.34
N ALA A 66 -1.10 18.44 14.42
CA ALA A 66 -1.09 19.90 14.50
C ALA A 66 -2.08 20.47 15.53
N GLY A 67 -2.93 19.63 16.16
CA GLY A 67 -3.93 20.07 17.13
C GLY A 67 -5.14 20.76 16.51
N ILE A 68 -5.40 20.55 15.22
CA ILE A 68 -6.56 21.10 14.52
C ILE A 68 -7.84 20.38 14.98
N TYR A 69 -7.75 19.07 15.23
CA TYR A 69 -8.84 18.31 15.81
C TYR A 69 -8.90 18.47 17.32
N LYS A 70 -10.11 18.62 17.85
CA LYS A 70 -10.34 18.57 19.29
C LYS A 70 -10.06 17.16 19.80
N ALA A 71 -9.02 17.01 20.60
CA ALA A 71 -8.70 15.74 21.24
C ALA A 71 -9.82 15.30 22.20
N LEU A 72 -9.96 13.98 22.35
CA LEU A 72 -10.80 13.40 23.41
C LEU A 72 -10.20 13.75 24.79
N PRO A 73 -11.03 13.82 25.86
CA PRO A 73 -10.53 13.99 27.21
C PRO A 73 -9.46 12.95 27.53
N ASP A 74 -8.36 13.41 28.13
CA ASP A 74 -7.20 12.58 28.52
C ASP A 74 -6.47 11.85 27.38
N PHE A 75 -6.77 12.16 26.12
CA PHE A 75 -6.04 11.64 24.96
C PHE A 75 -5.06 12.68 24.42
N ASN A 76 -3.79 12.30 24.30
CA ASN A 76 -2.77 13.14 23.68
C ASN A 76 -2.02 12.36 22.60
N TYR A 77 -2.02 12.90 21.37
CA TYR A 77 -1.38 12.25 20.22
C TYR A 77 0.13 12.55 20.18
N VAL A 78 0.89 11.73 20.92
CA VAL A 78 2.34 11.90 21.13
C VAL A 78 3.18 10.93 20.30
N GLY A 79 4.46 11.25 20.10
CA GLY A 79 5.41 10.42 19.35
C GLY A 79 5.51 10.73 17.85
N PRO A 80 6.43 10.05 17.13
CA PRO A 80 6.60 10.22 15.69
C PRO A 80 5.45 9.60 14.90
N THR A 81 5.04 10.28 13.84
CA THR A 81 4.04 9.77 12.88
C THR A 81 4.70 9.62 11.52
N HIS A 82 4.71 8.42 10.96
CA HIS A 82 5.34 8.12 9.69
C HIS A 82 4.28 8.00 8.60
N LEU A 83 4.04 9.10 7.88
CA LEU A 83 2.98 9.21 6.89
C LEU A 83 3.40 8.58 5.55
N SER A 84 2.54 7.83 4.87
CA SER A 84 2.78 7.30 3.51
C SER A 84 2.28 8.22 2.39
N ILE A 85 2.18 9.53 2.63
CA ILE A 85 1.77 10.51 1.61
C ILE A 85 2.69 10.41 0.39
N GLY A 86 2.10 10.20 -0.78
CA GLY A 86 2.80 10.00 -2.05
C GLY A 86 3.16 8.54 -2.35
N GLN A 87 2.76 7.59 -1.49
CA GLN A 87 2.99 6.15 -1.64
C GLN A 87 1.68 5.35 -1.65
N GLU A 88 0.54 6.01 -1.92
CA GLU A 88 -0.79 5.39 -1.84
C GLU A 88 -0.95 4.22 -2.82
N ALA A 89 -0.35 4.34 -4.00
CA ALA A 89 -0.36 3.29 -5.02
C ALA A 89 0.35 2.01 -4.56
N THR A 90 1.30 2.09 -3.63
CA THR A 90 1.97 0.91 -3.07
C THR A 90 0.98 0.07 -2.28
N ALA A 91 0.25 0.67 -1.34
CA ALA A 91 -0.70 -0.04 -0.50
C ALA A 91 -1.91 -0.51 -1.33
N ALA A 92 -2.57 0.41 -2.04
CA ALA A 92 -3.76 0.10 -2.83
C ALA A 92 -3.48 -0.94 -3.93
N GLY A 93 -2.35 -0.82 -4.64
CA GLY A 93 -1.96 -1.78 -5.68
C GLY A 93 -1.51 -3.14 -5.13
N SER A 94 -0.86 -3.17 -3.95
CA SER A 94 -0.46 -4.44 -3.34
C SER A 94 -1.66 -5.24 -2.85
N ILE A 95 -2.61 -4.57 -2.16
CA ILE A 95 -3.82 -5.23 -1.66
C ILE A 95 -4.75 -5.67 -2.79
N SER A 96 -4.85 -4.90 -3.89
CA SER A 96 -5.68 -5.31 -5.04
C SER A 96 -5.18 -6.58 -5.75
N SER A 97 -3.95 -7.00 -5.48
CA SER A 97 -3.28 -8.13 -6.14
C SER A 97 -3.24 -9.41 -5.29
N ILE A 98 -3.75 -9.37 -4.05
CA ILE A 98 -3.74 -10.52 -3.12
C ILE A 98 -5.15 -10.90 -2.68
N GLY A 99 -5.32 -12.14 -2.22
CA GLY A 99 -6.57 -12.65 -1.67
C GLY A 99 -6.72 -12.41 -0.17
N ILE A 100 -7.94 -12.60 0.35
CA ILE A 100 -8.26 -12.41 1.77
C ILE A 100 -7.49 -13.34 2.72
N ASP A 101 -7.02 -14.48 2.21
CA ASP A 101 -6.26 -15.47 2.97
C ASP A 101 -4.73 -15.30 2.84
N ASP A 102 -4.28 -14.37 2.00
CA ASP A 102 -2.86 -14.06 1.85
C ASP A 102 -2.35 -13.20 3.02
N TYR A 103 -1.04 -13.25 3.24
CA TYR A 103 -0.39 -12.50 4.32
C TYR A 103 0.38 -11.32 3.76
N ILE A 104 0.16 -10.15 4.35
CA ILE A 104 0.97 -8.95 4.13
C ILE A 104 1.60 -8.50 5.45
N THR A 105 2.81 -7.95 5.37
CA THR A 105 3.49 -7.33 6.51
C THR A 105 3.91 -5.92 6.12
N SER A 106 3.80 -4.98 7.07
CA SER A 106 4.25 -3.61 6.88
C SER A 106 5.35 -3.22 7.87
N SER A 107 5.89 -2.03 7.69
CA SER A 107 6.90 -1.42 8.56
C SER A 107 6.27 -0.35 9.48
N HIS A 108 7.09 0.59 9.96
CA HIS A 108 6.61 1.73 10.76
C HIS A 108 5.79 2.76 9.96
N ARG A 109 5.69 2.60 8.63
CA ARG A 109 4.94 3.45 7.68
C ARG A 109 3.77 2.69 7.07
N GLY A 110 3.00 2.01 7.91
CA GLY A 110 1.97 1.06 7.47
C GLY A 110 0.54 1.56 7.49
N HIS A 111 0.27 2.87 7.65
CA HIS A 111 -1.12 3.34 7.74
C HIS A 111 -1.89 3.05 6.45
N GLY A 112 -1.29 3.31 5.29
CA GLY A 112 -1.88 2.95 3.99
C GLY A 112 -2.15 1.45 3.87
N ASP A 113 -1.19 0.60 4.24
CA ASP A 113 -1.35 -0.86 4.20
C ASP A 113 -2.43 -1.38 5.16
N ALA A 114 -2.66 -0.69 6.28
CA ALA A 114 -3.69 -1.05 7.26
C ALA A 114 -5.10 -0.61 6.85
N MET A 115 -5.20 0.34 5.92
CA MET A 115 -6.46 0.93 5.47
C MET A 115 -6.93 0.37 4.13
N ALA A 116 -6.00 0.04 3.23
CA ALA A 116 -6.25 -0.58 1.93
C ALA A 116 -6.88 -1.98 2.07
#